data_AF-A0A1W2DQM9-F1
#
_entry.id   AF-A0A1W2DQM9-F1
#
_cell.length_a   1.000
_cell.length_b   1.000
_cell.length_c   1.000
_cell.angle_alpha   90.00
_cell.angle_beta   90.00
_cell.angle_gamma   90.00
#
_symmetry.space_group_name_H-M   'P 1'
#
loop_
_entity.id
_entity.type
_entity.pdbx_description
1 polymer ?
#
loop_
_entity_poly.entity_id
_entity_poly.type
_entity_poly.pdbx_seq_one_letter_code
_entity_poly.pdbx_strand_id
1 'polypeptide(L)'
;MKRSLKSLICILVVAVLAMSLAGCSSNTAEQEKNTSGQGAPAEKKVLKIACVSTIEPIVGWLQEGLAPMGYEVKIVMFDANQLPATALKDGDVDGLITNHLPWIKTFNKENNSNLQMPEPYTYYARTAVYSTKHKTIEELPQNAKIAVPGDPSNMDRSLKTLKSMGLITLGEKKGNFFTILDIKDNPKNIQIIETEITQTIRSINDVDAVITMANRVRLAGFDPNKFLYDDITNKDYPIGLVVNAKDMNTQWVKDAMKVTQSDEFRNKFNKHFNGTYILYNKQ
;
A
#
# COMPACT_ATOMS: atom_id res chain seq x y z
N MET A 1 47.74 47.03 21.97
CA MET A 1 48.24 47.26 20.59
C MET A 1 48.12 45.97 19.78
N LYS A 2 47.36 46.03 18.67
CA LYS A 2 47.46 45.32 17.36
C LYS A 2 47.58 43.77 17.37
N ARG A 3 46.55 43.00 16.98
CA ARG A 3 45.94 42.75 15.64
C ARG A 3 46.85 42.00 14.64
N SER A 4 46.18 41.02 14.00
CA SER A 4 46.39 40.43 12.66
C SER A 4 47.41 39.29 12.47
N LEU A 5 46.90 38.05 12.48
CA LEU A 5 47.44 36.94 11.70
C LEU A 5 46.29 36.16 11.04
N LYS A 6 45.64 36.80 10.07
CA LYS A 6 44.72 36.16 9.10
C LYS A 6 44.88 36.91 7.77
N SER A 7 44.90 36.15 6.68
CA SER A 7 45.14 36.54 5.28
C SER A 7 46.60 36.75 4.90
N LEU A 8 47.21 35.71 4.31
CA LEU A 8 48.04 35.82 3.12
C LEU A 8 48.16 34.42 2.49
N ILE A 9 48.35 34.35 1.17
CA ILE A 9 48.46 33.16 0.31
C ILE A 9 47.13 32.74 -0.36
N CYS A 10 46.52 33.70 -1.03
CA CYS A 10 46.03 33.51 -2.40
C CYS A 10 46.96 34.33 -3.31
N ILE A 11 47.22 33.84 -4.53
CA ILE A 11 47.94 34.48 -5.65
C ILE A 11 49.43 34.10 -5.78
N LEU A 12 49.66 32.98 -6.47
CA LEU A 12 50.77 32.78 -7.43
C LEU A 12 50.20 31.85 -8.52
N VAL A 13 49.56 32.40 -9.57
CA VAL A 13 50.15 32.70 -10.89
C VAL A 13 50.79 31.42 -11.48
N VAL A 14 50.03 30.62 -12.25
CA VAL A 14 49.91 30.72 -13.73
C VAL A 14 51.27 31.00 -14.38
N ALA A 15 52.06 29.95 -14.64
CA ALA A 15 53.02 29.85 -15.76
C ALA A 15 53.87 28.58 -15.65
N VAL A 16 53.33 27.41 -16.02
CA VAL A 16 54.14 26.34 -16.63
C VAL A 16 53.25 25.63 -17.65
N LEU A 17 53.25 26.17 -18.87
CA LEU A 17 52.80 25.48 -20.07
C LEU A 17 54.04 25.26 -20.95
N ALA A 18 54.05 24.12 -21.66
CA ALA A 18 54.97 23.72 -22.72
C ALA A 18 56.28 23.02 -22.30
N MET A 19 56.27 21.68 -22.38
CA MET A 19 57.11 20.91 -23.31
C MET A 19 56.84 19.39 -23.16
N SER A 20 56.09 18.83 -24.10
CA SER A 20 56.29 17.46 -24.62
C SER A 20 55.33 17.18 -25.77
N LEU A 21 55.78 17.53 -26.98
CA LEU A 21 55.30 17.00 -28.25
C LEU A 21 56.51 16.34 -28.91
N ALA A 22 56.42 15.03 -29.16
CA ALA A 22 56.81 14.37 -30.43
C ALA A 22 56.93 12.85 -30.23
N GLY A 23 56.05 12.11 -30.92
CA GLY A 23 56.09 10.66 -31.07
C GLY A 23 55.01 10.24 -32.06
N CYS A 24 55.28 10.44 -33.35
CA CYS A 24 54.43 10.09 -34.48
C CYS A 24 54.43 8.59 -34.82
N SER A 25 53.43 8.20 -35.64
CA SER A 25 53.28 7.00 -36.50
C SER A 25 52.20 6.05 -35.98
N SER A 26 51.12 5.70 -36.68
CA SER A 26 50.79 5.72 -38.12
C SER A 26 49.26 5.68 -38.33
N ASN A 27 48.78 6.33 -39.38
CA ASN A 27 47.39 6.36 -39.83
C ASN A 27 46.76 4.97 -40.02
N THR A 28 45.60 4.74 -39.41
CA THR A 28 44.48 4.01 -40.03
C THR A 28 43.19 4.62 -39.47
N ALA A 29 42.46 5.33 -40.31
CA ALA A 29 41.14 5.86 -39.98
C ALA A 29 40.12 4.72 -40.10
N GLU A 30 39.67 4.18 -38.97
CA GLU A 30 38.39 3.49 -38.89
C GLU A 30 37.34 4.48 -38.37
N GLN A 31 36.31 4.68 -39.18
CA GLN A 31 35.13 5.47 -38.85
C GLN A 31 34.40 4.82 -37.67
N GLU A 32 34.46 5.46 -36.49
CA GLU A 32 33.52 5.17 -35.41
C GLU A 32 32.11 5.60 -35.86
N LYS A 33 31.31 4.58 -36.14
CA LYS A 33 29.88 4.67 -36.37
C LYS A 33 29.25 5.08 -35.02
N ASN A 34 28.92 6.36 -34.88
CA ASN A 34 28.03 6.86 -33.83
C ASN A 34 26.72 6.07 -33.85
N THR A 35 26.65 5.04 -33.01
CA THR A 35 25.40 4.37 -32.67
C THR A 35 24.92 5.03 -31.40
N SER A 36 23.99 5.96 -31.56
CA SER A 36 23.08 6.41 -30.50
C SER A 36 22.18 5.24 -30.10
N GLY A 37 22.77 4.27 -29.40
CA GLY A 37 22.05 3.26 -28.64
C GLY A 37 21.65 3.87 -27.30
N GLN A 38 20.39 4.27 -27.17
CA GLN A 38 19.74 4.31 -25.87
C GLN A 38 19.79 2.88 -25.31
N GLY A 39 20.84 2.58 -24.55
CA GLY A 39 20.88 1.38 -23.73
C GLY A 39 19.69 1.44 -22.79
N ALA A 40 18.80 0.44 -22.87
CA ALA A 40 17.76 0.27 -21.87
C ALA A 40 18.41 0.34 -20.47
N PRO A 41 17.81 1.06 -19.51
CA PRO A 41 18.32 1.08 -18.14
C PRO A 41 18.56 -0.36 -17.69
N ALA A 42 19.73 -0.64 -17.12
CA ALA A 42 20.03 -1.96 -16.56
C ALA A 42 18.88 -2.39 -15.66
N GLU A 43 18.37 -3.59 -15.90
CA GLU A 43 17.16 -4.07 -15.22
C GLU A 43 17.40 -4.14 -13.71
N LYS A 44 16.56 -3.45 -12.93
CA LYS A 44 16.67 -3.43 -11.47
C LYS A 44 16.40 -4.83 -10.91
N LYS A 45 17.45 -5.48 -10.37
CA LYS A 45 17.36 -6.83 -9.81
C LYS A 45 17.07 -6.87 -8.31
N VAL A 46 17.37 -5.82 -7.55
CA VAL A 46 17.03 -5.74 -6.12
C VAL A 46 15.78 -4.88 -5.95
N LEU A 47 14.71 -5.46 -5.43
CA LEU A 47 13.40 -4.84 -5.24
C LEU A 47 13.11 -4.71 -3.75
N LYS A 48 12.73 -3.51 -3.28
CA LYS A 48 12.22 -3.33 -1.91
C LYS A 48 10.70 -3.25 -1.94
N ILE A 49 10.02 -4.15 -1.25
CA ILE A 49 8.55 -4.18 -1.22
C ILE A 49 8.05 -3.93 0.21
N ALA A 50 7.29 -2.86 0.37
CA ALA A 50 6.74 -2.47 1.66
C ALA A 50 5.44 -3.21 1.99
N CYS A 51 5.28 -3.64 3.24
CA CYS A 51 4.03 -4.20 3.74
C CYS A 51 3.88 -4.03 5.25
N VAL A 52 2.72 -4.44 5.75
CA VAL A 52 2.43 -4.60 7.19
C VAL A 52 2.42 -6.08 7.55
N SER A 53 2.53 -6.40 8.84
CA SER A 53 2.66 -7.78 9.36
C SER A 53 1.59 -8.74 8.86
N THR A 54 0.35 -8.29 8.71
CA THR A 54 -0.76 -9.13 8.25
C THR A 54 -0.66 -9.57 6.78
N ILE A 55 0.19 -8.90 6.00
CA ILE A 55 0.37 -9.08 4.56
C ILE A 55 1.76 -9.63 4.21
N GLU A 56 2.69 -9.67 5.17
CA GLU A 56 4.07 -10.16 4.96
C GLU A 56 4.15 -11.50 4.22
N PRO A 57 3.31 -12.52 4.51
CA PRO A 57 3.35 -13.78 3.77
C PRO A 57 3.12 -13.62 2.25
N ILE A 58 2.31 -12.63 1.84
CA ILE A 58 2.06 -12.34 0.42
C ILE A 58 3.35 -11.85 -0.26
N VAL A 59 4.10 -10.98 0.41
CA VAL A 59 5.38 -10.48 -0.10
C VAL A 59 6.42 -11.60 -0.11
N GLY A 60 6.41 -12.49 0.89
CA GLY A 60 7.25 -13.69 0.92
C GLY A 60 7.01 -14.62 -0.28
N TRP A 61 5.75 -14.91 -0.63
CA TRP A 61 5.49 -15.73 -1.82
C TRP A 61 5.81 -15.02 -3.13
N LEU A 62 5.66 -13.70 -3.17
CA LEU A 62 6.10 -12.90 -4.30
C LEU A 62 7.63 -12.97 -4.47
N GLN A 63 8.37 -12.87 -3.35
CA GLN A 63 9.82 -13.05 -3.30
C GLN A 63 10.24 -14.43 -3.82
N GLU A 64 9.61 -15.50 -3.34
CA GLU A 64 9.88 -16.87 -3.78
C GLU A 64 9.67 -17.04 -5.29
N GLY A 65 8.59 -16.50 -5.84
CA GLY A 65 8.28 -16.61 -7.27
C GLY A 65 9.15 -15.73 -8.17
N LEU A 66 9.67 -14.61 -7.66
CA LEU A 66 10.55 -13.70 -8.40
C LEU A 66 12.03 -14.11 -8.36
N ALA A 67 12.46 -14.82 -7.32
CA ALA A 67 13.83 -15.33 -7.20
C ALA A 67 14.33 -16.13 -8.43
N PRO A 68 13.60 -17.11 -8.98
CA PRO A 68 14.05 -17.85 -10.18
C PRO A 68 14.08 -16.98 -11.45
N MET A 69 13.47 -15.78 -11.43
CA MET A 69 13.53 -14.80 -12.53
C MET A 69 14.71 -13.82 -12.36
N GLY A 70 15.55 -14.03 -11.35
CA GLY A 70 16.78 -13.28 -11.10
C GLY A 70 16.59 -12.01 -10.26
N TYR A 71 15.47 -11.87 -9.55
CA TYR A 71 15.24 -10.75 -8.63
C TYR A 71 15.54 -11.14 -7.17
N GLU A 72 16.14 -10.22 -6.43
CA GLU A 72 16.23 -10.25 -4.98
C GLU A 72 15.15 -9.32 -4.40
N VAL A 73 14.17 -9.86 -3.68
CA VAL A 73 13.16 -9.05 -2.99
C VAL A 73 13.52 -8.86 -1.53
N LYS A 74 13.54 -7.60 -1.07
CA LYS A 74 13.69 -7.19 0.32
C LYS A 74 12.36 -6.73 0.87
N ILE A 75 11.85 -7.43 1.88
CA ILE A 75 10.61 -7.07 2.56
C ILE A 75 10.89 -5.91 3.52
N VAL A 76 10.11 -4.83 3.43
CA VAL A 76 10.22 -3.66 4.30
C VAL A 76 8.95 -3.56 5.15
N MET A 77 9.09 -3.83 6.44
CA MET A 77 7.97 -3.88 7.37
C MET A 77 7.63 -2.50 7.94
N PHE A 78 6.34 -2.21 8.05
CA PHE A 78 5.80 -1.01 8.70
C PHE A 78 4.70 -1.38 9.70
N ASP A 79 4.58 -0.57 10.75
CA ASP A 79 3.61 -0.76 11.83
C ASP A 79 2.32 0.06 11.66
N ALA A 80 2.29 0.98 10.68
CA ALA A 80 1.17 1.89 10.45
C ALA A 80 0.75 1.93 8.98
N ASN A 81 -0.54 2.16 8.76
CA ASN A 81 -1.17 2.03 7.44
C ASN A 81 -0.69 3.05 6.39
N GLN A 82 -0.30 4.26 6.79
CA GLN A 82 0.08 5.34 5.86
C GLN A 82 1.56 5.26 5.41
N LEU A 83 2.45 4.79 6.28
CA LEU A 83 3.90 4.88 6.08
C LEU A 83 4.41 4.15 4.82
N PRO A 84 3.91 2.95 4.45
CA PRO A 84 4.33 2.28 3.22
C PRO A 84 4.13 3.12 1.95
N ALA A 85 3.02 3.86 1.87
CA ALA A 85 2.70 4.67 0.69
C ALA A 85 3.58 5.92 0.61
N THR A 86 3.91 6.53 1.74
CA THR A 86 4.89 7.62 1.81
C THR A 86 6.27 7.13 1.35
N ALA A 87 6.73 5.99 1.87
CA ALA A 87 8.02 5.41 1.46
C ALA A 87 8.06 5.09 -0.04
N LEU A 88 6.95 4.60 -0.62
CA LEU A 88 6.88 4.35 -2.06
C LEU A 88 6.89 5.65 -2.87
N LYS A 89 6.10 6.65 -2.46
CA LYS A 89 6.07 7.97 -3.09
C LYS A 89 7.47 8.60 -3.11
N ASP A 90 8.20 8.51 -2.01
CA ASP A 90 9.51 9.14 -1.85
C ASP A 90 10.63 8.32 -2.54
N GLY A 91 10.32 7.11 -3.01
CA GLY A 91 11.23 6.25 -3.76
C GLY A 91 12.14 5.37 -2.88
N ASP A 92 11.86 5.28 -1.58
CA ASP A 92 12.59 4.45 -0.64
C ASP A 92 12.33 2.94 -0.85
N VAL A 93 11.17 2.62 -1.41
CA VAL A 93 10.75 1.28 -1.82
C VAL A 93 10.25 1.27 -3.26
N ASP A 94 10.26 0.09 -3.90
CA ASP A 94 9.88 -0.12 -5.30
C ASP A 94 8.40 -0.44 -5.48
N GLY A 95 7.81 -1.07 -4.48
CA GLY A 95 6.38 -1.35 -4.45
C GLY A 95 5.86 -1.49 -3.02
N LEU A 96 4.55 -1.55 -2.88
CA LEU A 96 3.88 -1.86 -1.63
C LEU A 96 2.72 -2.84 -1.84
N ILE A 97 2.42 -3.64 -0.82
CA ILE A 97 1.21 -4.44 -0.74
C ILE A 97 0.61 -4.21 0.66
N THR A 98 -0.40 -3.35 0.75
CA THR A 98 -1.09 -3.06 2.02
C THR A 98 -2.51 -2.53 1.82
N ASN A 99 -2.68 -1.50 1.00
CA ASN A 99 -3.92 -0.74 0.89
C ASN A 99 -4.77 -1.10 -0.33
N HIS A 100 -6.08 -0.90 -0.19
CA HIS A 100 -6.99 -1.06 -1.32
C HIS A 100 -6.95 0.15 -2.27
N LEU A 101 -7.40 -0.05 -3.50
CA LEU A 101 -7.34 0.95 -4.56
C LEU A 101 -8.05 2.27 -4.22
N PRO A 102 -9.26 2.30 -3.62
CA PRO A 102 -9.86 3.55 -3.15
C PRO A 102 -8.96 4.33 -2.18
N TRP A 103 -8.29 3.66 -1.24
CA TRP A 103 -7.34 4.28 -0.33
C TRP A 103 -6.13 4.86 -1.08
N ILE A 104 -5.56 4.12 -2.04
CA ILE A 104 -4.44 4.61 -2.87
C ILE A 104 -4.83 5.87 -3.64
N LYS A 105 -6.05 5.91 -4.20
CA LYS A 105 -6.58 7.10 -4.89
C LYS A 105 -6.71 8.30 -3.95
N THR A 106 -7.15 8.08 -2.71
CA THR A 106 -7.18 9.12 -1.67
C THR A 106 -5.78 9.63 -1.36
N PHE A 107 -4.84 8.71 -1.11
CA PHE A 107 -3.45 9.05 -0.82
C PHE A 107 -2.82 9.89 -1.94
N ASN A 108 -3.03 9.51 -3.20
CA ASN A 108 -2.58 10.27 -4.37
C ASN A 108 -3.08 11.71 -4.36
N LYS A 109 -4.38 11.90 -4.09
CA LYS A 109 -5.02 13.23 -4.04
C LYS A 109 -4.48 14.09 -2.90
N GLU A 110 -4.28 13.50 -1.73
CA GLU A 110 -3.85 14.23 -0.52
C GLU A 110 -2.35 14.52 -0.49
N ASN A 111 -1.54 13.70 -1.17
CA ASN A 111 -0.09 13.73 -1.06
C ASN A 111 0.61 14.13 -2.36
N ASN A 112 -0.12 14.61 -3.37
CA ASN A 112 0.40 14.93 -4.71
C ASN A 112 1.28 13.80 -5.27
N SER A 113 0.76 12.58 -5.26
CA SER A 113 1.47 11.39 -5.75
C SER A 113 0.70 10.69 -6.86
N ASN A 114 1.38 9.79 -7.57
CA ASN A 114 0.80 9.00 -8.66
C ASN A 114 1.20 7.53 -8.50
N LEU A 115 0.70 6.93 -7.43
CA LEU A 115 0.83 5.50 -7.16
C LEU A 115 -0.27 4.74 -7.90
N GLN A 116 0.06 3.58 -8.49
CA GLN A 116 -0.83 2.80 -9.33
C GLN A 116 -0.78 1.31 -8.97
N MET A 117 -1.94 0.65 -9.06
CA MET A 117 -2.09 -0.78 -8.86
C MET A 117 -2.23 -1.44 -10.24
N PRO A 118 -1.29 -2.30 -10.67
CA PRO A 118 -1.40 -3.00 -11.94
C PRO A 118 -2.61 -3.94 -11.96
N GLU A 119 -3.22 -4.04 -13.14
CA GLU A 119 -4.26 -5.02 -13.41
C GLU A 119 -3.65 -6.31 -14.01
N PRO A 120 -4.30 -7.48 -13.83
CA PRO A 120 -5.50 -7.71 -13.02
C PRO A 120 -5.26 -7.58 -11.51
N TYR A 121 -6.26 -7.07 -10.77
CA TYR A 121 -6.18 -6.96 -9.30
C TYR A 121 -6.02 -8.33 -8.63
N THR A 122 -5.26 -8.38 -7.53
CA THR A 122 -4.85 -9.65 -6.92
C THR A 122 -5.92 -10.23 -6.00
N TYR A 123 -6.34 -9.50 -4.97
CA TYR A 123 -7.28 -9.99 -3.97
C TYR A 123 -8.11 -8.85 -3.36
N TYR A 124 -9.11 -9.19 -2.56
CA TYR A 124 -9.80 -8.24 -1.69
C TYR A 124 -9.94 -8.83 -0.29
N ALA A 125 -10.16 -7.94 0.69
CA ALA A 125 -10.37 -8.36 2.07
C ALA A 125 -11.86 -8.55 2.36
N ARG A 126 -12.21 -9.62 3.08
CA ARG A 126 -13.53 -9.73 3.70
C ARG A 126 -13.57 -8.81 4.91
N THR A 127 -14.36 -7.75 4.83
CA THR A 127 -14.65 -6.83 5.91
C THR A 127 -16.07 -7.08 6.38
N ALA A 128 -16.30 -7.05 7.68
CA ALA A 128 -17.60 -7.27 8.28
C ALA A 128 -17.70 -6.55 9.63
N VAL A 129 -18.90 -6.56 10.20
CA VAL A 129 -19.19 -6.06 11.55
C VAL A 129 -19.09 -7.22 12.53
N TYR A 130 -18.23 -7.13 13.52
CA TYR A 130 -17.99 -8.17 14.52
C TYR A 130 -18.35 -7.68 15.91
N SER A 131 -18.84 -8.58 16.75
CA SER A 131 -19.11 -8.31 18.17
C SER A 131 -18.80 -9.55 19.01
N THR A 132 -18.29 -9.33 20.22
CA THR A 132 -18.19 -10.36 21.25
C THR A 132 -19.35 -10.30 22.25
N LYS A 133 -20.19 -9.26 22.18
CA LYS A 133 -21.29 -8.99 23.12
C LYS A 133 -22.66 -9.31 22.54
N HIS A 134 -22.81 -9.14 21.22
CA HIS A 134 -24.08 -9.26 20.51
C HIS A 134 -23.97 -10.32 19.41
N LYS A 135 -25.09 -10.97 19.09
CA LYS A 135 -25.21 -12.02 18.07
C LYS A 135 -25.92 -11.53 16.81
N THR A 136 -26.76 -10.51 16.93
CA THR A 136 -27.47 -9.90 15.78
C THR A 136 -27.38 -8.37 15.81
N ILE A 137 -27.74 -7.73 14.71
CA ILE A 137 -27.73 -6.27 14.57
C ILE A 137 -28.82 -5.62 15.45
N GLU A 138 -29.94 -6.32 15.63
CA GLU A 138 -31.09 -5.87 16.41
C GLU A 138 -30.74 -5.74 17.89
N GLU A 139 -29.86 -6.62 18.40
CA GLU A 139 -29.39 -6.65 19.78
C GLU A 139 -28.51 -5.43 20.15
N LEU A 140 -27.97 -4.69 19.18
CA LEU A 140 -27.18 -3.49 19.46
C LEU A 140 -28.00 -2.48 20.29
N PRO A 141 -27.54 -2.04 21.48
CA PRO A 141 -28.31 -1.19 22.36
C PRO A 141 -28.42 0.26 21.84
N GLN A 142 -29.30 1.05 22.47
CA GLN A 142 -29.23 2.50 22.36
C GLN A 142 -27.84 2.98 22.82
N ASN A 143 -27.27 3.95 22.11
CA ASN A 143 -25.92 4.46 22.35
C ASN A 143 -24.80 3.44 22.14
N ALA A 144 -25.04 2.37 21.37
CA ALA A 144 -24.02 1.37 21.07
C ALA A 144 -22.76 2.02 20.50
N LYS A 145 -21.60 1.60 21.00
CA LYS A 145 -20.29 2.06 20.51
C LYS A 145 -19.83 1.15 19.39
N ILE A 146 -19.53 1.72 18.22
CA ILE A 146 -18.99 0.97 17.09
C ILE A 146 -17.63 1.55 16.71
N ALA A 147 -16.57 0.76 16.85
CA ALA A 147 -15.24 1.17 16.43
C ALA A 147 -15.04 0.94 14.93
N VAL A 148 -14.55 1.97 14.24
CA VAL A 148 -14.32 1.95 12.80
C VAL A 148 -12.95 2.56 12.47
N PRO A 149 -12.35 2.24 11.31
CA PRO A 149 -11.17 2.95 10.84
C PRO A 149 -11.47 4.43 10.56
N GLY A 150 -10.60 5.32 11.04
CA GLY A 150 -10.79 6.78 10.92
C GLY A 150 -10.29 7.42 9.62
N ASP A 151 -9.52 6.71 8.79
CA ASP A 151 -9.07 7.31 7.52
C ASP A 151 -10.23 7.49 6.52
N PRO A 152 -10.19 8.50 5.62
CA PRO A 152 -11.36 8.93 4.86
C PRO A 152 -12.04 7.81 4.05
N SER A 153 -11.23 6.96 3.40
CA SER A 153 -11.77 5.90 2.53
C SER A 153 -12.41 4.76 3.31
N ASN A 154 -11.87 4.41 4.47
CA ASN A 154 -12.41 3.34 5.30
C ASN A 154 -13.54 3.84 6.22
N MET A 155 -13.53 5.11 6.62
CA MET A 155 -14.66 5.77 7.27
C MET A 155 -15.88 5.79 6.34
N ASP A 156 -15.70 6.23 5.08
CA ASP A 156 -16.77 6.20 4.06
C ASP A 156 -17.35 4.80 3.87
N ARG A 157 -16.48 3.80 3.75
CA ARG A 157 -16.87 2.39 3.67
C ARG A 157 -17.69 1.97 4.89
N SER A 158 -17.22 2.30 6.10
CA SER A 158 -17.88 1.96 7.36
C SER A 158 -19.26 2.60 7.47
N LEU A 159 -19.40 3.87 7.09
CA LEU A 159 -20.69 4.57 7.06
C LEU A 159 -21.66 3.95 6.05
N LYS A 160 -21.17 3.55 4.87
CA LYS A 160 -21.98 2.81 3.89
C LYS A 160 -22.41 1.44 4.43
N THR A 161 -21.55 0.73 5.14
CA THR A 161 -21.91 -0.52 5.82
C THR A 161 -23.01 -0.28 6.85
N LEU A 162 -22.85 0.70 7.75
CA LEU A 162 -23.87 1.04 8.75
C LEU A 162 -25.21 1.46 8.12
N LYS A 163 -25.17 2.19 7.00
CA LYS A 163 -26.37 2.51 6.20
C LYS A 163 -27.03 1.25 5.64
N SER A 164 -26.24 0.32 5.09
CA SER A 164 -26.77 -0.93 4.53
C SER A 164 -27.41 -1.84 5.58
N MET A 165 -26.97 -1.73 6.84
CA MET A 165 -27.59 -2.39 7.99
C MET A 165 -28.88 -1.69 8.48
N GLY A 166 -29.23 -0.54 7.92
CA GLY A 166 -30.36 0.28 8.38
C GLY A 166 -30.15 0.97 9.73
N LEU A 167 -28.91 1.01 10.25
CA LEU A 167 -28.60 1.63 11.54
C LEU A 167 -28.56 3.16 11.48
N ILE A 168 -28.19 3.70 10.31
CA ILE A 168 -28.13 5.13 10.03
C ILE A 168 -28.67 5.41 8.64
N THR A 169 -29.05 6.66 8.38
CA THR A 169 -29.20 7.18 7.01
C THR A 169 -28.10 8.20 6.73
N LEU A 170 -27.68 8.26 5.47
CA LEU A 170 -26.71 9.25 5.01
C LEU A 170 -27.44 10.27 4.13
N GLY A 171 -27.11 11.55 4.33
CA GLY A 171 -27.61 12.64 3.50
C GLY A 171 -26.95 12.68 2.11
N GLU A 172 -27.00 13.86 1.49
CA GLU A 172 -26.30 14.09 0.23
C GLU A 172 -24.78 14.08 0.45
N LYS A 173 -24.07 13.39 -0.42
CA LYS A 173 -22.61 13.31 -0.35
C LYS A 173 -22.00 14.63 -0.82
N LYS A 174 -21.52 15.45 0.12
CA LYS A 174 -20.95 16.78 -0.17
C LYS A 174 -19.53 16.76 -0.72
N GLY A 175 -18.83 15.63 -0.58
CA GLY A 175 -17.45 15.45 -1.04
C GLY A 175 -17.20 14.11 -1.72
N ASN A 176 -15.94 13.68 -1.77
CA ASN A 176 -15.58 12.37 -2.33
C ASN A 176 -16.10 11.22 -1.45
N PHE A 177 -16.07 11.44 -0.13
CA PHE A 177 -16.35 10.47 0.93
C PHE A 177 -17.46 11.01 1.83
N PHE A 178 -18.28 10.10 2.37
CA PHE A 178 -19.11 10.40 3.53
C PHE A 178 -18.25 10.55 4.79
N THR A 179 -18.68 11.43 5.68
CA THR A 179 -18.12 11.66 7.01
C THR A 179 -19.22 11.49 8.06
N ILE A 180 -18.85 11.47 9.33
CA ILE A 180 -19.82 11.41 10.45
C ILE A 180 -20.81 12.60 10.39
N LEU A 181 -20.39 13.75 9.83
CA LEU A 181 -21.23 14.94 9.66
C LEU A 181 -22.32 14.77 8.59
N ASP A 182 -22.21 13.75 7.74
CA ASP A 182 -23.18 13.46 6.68
C ASP A 182 -24.29 12.47 7.14
N ILE A 183 -24.27 12.05 8.40
CA ILE A 183 -25.32 11.22 9.00
C ILE A 183 -26.57 12.08 9.17
N LYS A 184 -27.68 11.64 8.56
CA LYS A 184 -28.97 12.34 8.61
C LYS A 184 -29.85 11.82 9.74
N ASP A 185 -30.05 10.51 9.82
CA ASP A 185 -30.83 9.85 10.87
C ASP A 185 -29.97 8.80 11.58
N ASN A 186 -30.04 8.76 12.91
CA ASN A 186 -29.34 7.80 13.77
C ASN A 186 -30.25 7.42 14.96
N PRO A 187 -31.30 6.60 14.74
CA PRO A 187 -32.34 6.34 15.73
C PRO A 187 -31.79 5.65 17.00
N LYS A 188 -30.78 4.78 16.85
CA LYS A 188 -30.11 4.12 17.98
C LYS A 188 -29.06 5.00 18.68
N ASN A 189 -28.85 6.24 18.23
CA ASN A 189 -27.78 7.14 18.69
C ASN A 189 -26.41 6.44 18.74
N ILE A 190 -26.09 5.65 17.71
CA ILE A 190 -24.83 4.91 17.58
C ILE A 190 -23.65 5.87 17.74
N GLN A 191 -22.70 5.52 18.60
CA GLN A 191 -21.47 6.25 18.87
C GLN A 191 -20.35 5.67 18.02
N ILE A 192 -19.93 6.40 16.98
CA ILE A 192 -18.84 5.96 16.10
C ILE A 192 -17.50 6.32 16.77
N ILE A 193 -16.67 5.32 17.01
CA ILE A 193 -15.35 5.47 17.63
C ILE A 193 -14.28 5.28 16.55
N GLU A 194 -13.59 6.35 16.21
CA GLU A 194 -12.52 6.32 15.22
C GLU A 194 -11.26 5.64 15.79
N THR A 195 -10.65 4.77 14.98
CA THR A 195 -9.43 4.04 15.35
C THR A 195 -8.47 3.99 14.17
N GLU A 196 -7.19 3.78 14.45
CA GLU A 196 -6.23 3.38 13.41
C GLU A 196 -6.57 1.94 12.97
N ILE A 197 -6.59 1.70 11.65
CA ILE A 197 -7.15 0.49 11.04
C ILE A 197 -6.46 -0.82 11.46
N THR A 198 -5.16 -0.78 11.78
CA THR A 198 -4.40 -1.93 12.30
C THR A 198 -4.75 -2.23 13.76
N GLN A 199 -5.28 -1.25 14.48
CA GLN A 199 -5.61 -1.34 15.91
C GLN A 199 -7.11 -1.52 16.19
N THR A 200 -8.00 -1.34 15.20
CA THR A 200 -9.47 -1.42 15.39
C THR A 200 -9.92 -2.70 16.10
N ILE A 201 -9.30 -3.85 15.82
CA ILE A 201 -9.69 -5.12 16.46
C ILE A 201 -9.39 -5.17 17.97
N ARG A 202 -8.48 -4.34 18.48
CA ARG A 202 -8.10 -4.34 19.90
C ARG A 202 -9.23 -3.87 20.82
N SER A 203 -10.13 -3.03 20.30
CA SER A 203 -11.25 -2.50 21.09
C SER A 203 -12.45 -3.46 21.14
N ILE A 204 -12.41 -4.63 20.51
CA ILE A 204 -13.58 -5.51 20.33
C ILE A 204 -14.28 -5.90 21.64
N ASN A 205 -13.55 -5.98 22.75
CA ASN A 205 -14.13 -6.26 24.07
C ASN A 205 -14.65 -5.00 24.79
N ASP A 206 -14.20 -3.81 24.39
CA ASP A 206 -14.54 -2.53 25.04
C ASP A 206 -15.73 -1.84 24.38
N VAL A 207 -15.99 -2.11 23.09
CA VAL A 207 -17.12 -1.55 22.33
C VAL A 207 -18.23 -2.58 22.08
N ASP A 208 -19.33 -2.17 21.48
CA ASP A 208 -20.45 -3.07 21.12
C ASP A 208 -20.18 -3.80 19.81
N ALA A 209 -19.52 -3.15 18.85
CA ALA A 209 -19.09 -3.80 17.61
C ALA A 209 -17.85 -3.12 17.02
N VAL A 210 -17.14 -3.85 16.16
CA VAL A 210 -16.05 -3.31 15.34
C VAL A 210 -16.31 -3.57 13.86
N ILE A 211 -15.98 -2.61 13.00
CA ILE A 211 -15.97 -2.83 11.55
C ILE A 211 -14.52 -3.05 11.13
N THR A 212 -14.16 -4.29 10.78
CA THR A 212 -12.77 -4.63 10.46
C THR A 212 -12.66 -5.84 9.53
N MET A 213 -11.42 -6.16 9.13
CA MET A 213 -11.12 -7.25 8.21
C MET A 213 -11.11 -8.60 8.94
N ALA A 214 -11.72 -9.62 8.34
CA ALA A 214 -11.78 -10.99 8.81
C ALA A 214 -10.41 -11.56 9.20
N ASN A 215 -9.35 -11.21 8.46
CA ASN A 215 -8.00 -11.70 8.76
C ASN A 215 -7.49 -11.18 10.11
N ARG A 216 -7.82 -9.93 10.47
CA ARG A 216 -7.45 -9.35 11.77
C ARG A 216 -8.23 -9.98 12.91
N VAL A 217 -9.52 -10.26 12.70
CA VAL A 217 -10.36 -11.01 13.65
C VAL A 217 -9.76 -12.38 13.94
N ARG A 218 -9.38 -13.11 12.88
CA ARG A 218 -8.73 -14.42 12.98
C ARG A 218 -7.39 -14.35 13.72
N LEU A 219 -6.52 -13.40 13.37
CA LEU A 219 -5.23 -13.22 14.04
C LEU A 219 -5.36 -12.79 15.51
N ALA A 220 -6.45 -12.13 15.88
CA ALA A 220 -6.78 -11.79 17.26
C ALA A 220 -7.42 -12.95 18.04
N GLY A 221 -7.54 -14.14 17.45
CA GLY A 221 -8.07 -15.34 18.11
C GLY A 221 -9.59 -15.48 18.08
N PHE A 222 -10.30 -14.64 17.33
CA PHE A 222 -11.75 -14.72 17.17
C PHE A 222 -12.14 -15.46 15.89
N ASP A 223 -13.35 -16.02 15.86
CA ASP A 223 -13.90 -16.70 14.68
C ASP A 223 -14.36 -15.66 13.63
N PRO A 224 -13.69 -15.56 12.47
CA PRO A 224 -14.03 -14.56 11.46
C PRO A 224 -15.34 -14.87 10.72
N ASN A 225 -15.99 -16.01 10.97
CA ASN A 225 -17.29 -16.36 10.40
C ASN A 225 -18.45 -16.00 11.33
N LYS A 226 -18.17 -15.57 12.57
CA LYS A 226 -19.16 -15.05 13.52
C LYS A 226 -19.21 -13.52 13.42
N PHE A 227 -19.81 -13.03 12.35
CA PHE A 227 -20.08 -11.60 12.13
C PHE A 227 -21.56 -11.29 12.31
N LEU A 228 -21.87 -10.04 12.69
CA LEU A 228 -23.22 -9.49 12.72
C LEU A 228 -23.72 -9.16 11.31
N TYR A 229 -22.82 -8.68 10.45
CA TYR A 229 -23.13 -8.27 9.09
C TYR A 229 -21.90 -8.32 8.19
N ASP A 230 -22.00 -8.94 7.01
CA ASP A 230 -20.93 -8.95 6.01
C ASP A 230 -21.04 -7.75 5.07
N ASP A 231 -19.91 -7.10 4.78
CA ASP A 231 -19.91 -5.98 3.83
C ASP A 231 -20.05 -6.49 2.39
N ILE A 232 -21.24 -6.32 1.83
CA ILE A 232 -21.56 -6.76 0.45
C ILE A 232 -20.71 -6.07 -0.63
N THR A 233 -20.03 -4.97 -0.31
CA THR A 233 -19.18 -4.21 -1.24
C THR A 233 -17.72 -4.64 -1.20
N ASN A 234 -17.38 -5.74 -0.50
CA ASN A 234 -16.01 -6.25 -0.34
C ASN A 234 -15.18 -6.27 -1.63
N LYS A 235 -15.78 -6.67 -2.76
CA LYS A 235 -15.13 -6.76 -4.08
C LYS A 235 -14.76 -5.41 -4.71
N ASP A 236 -15.30 -4.31 -4.22
CA ASP A 236 -15.04 -2.96 -4.73
C ASP A 236 -13.74 -2.35 -4.17
N TYR A 237 -13.06 -3.08 -3.28
CA TYR A 237 -11.83 -2.66 -2.60
C TYR A 237 -10.67 -3.62 -2.93
N PRO A 238 -10.22 -3.67 -4.20
CA PRO A 238 -9.10 -4.51 -4.60
C PRO A 238 -7.81 -4.09 -3.89
N ILE A 239 -7.01 -5.09 -3.53
CA ILE A 239 -5.68 -4.97 -2.92
C ILE A 239 -4.70 -5.79 -3.77
N GLY A 240 -3.50 -5.26 -3.96
CA GLY A 240 -2.45 -5.89 -4.74
C GLY A 240 -1.15 -5.11 -4.65
N LEU A 241 -0.22 -5.44 -5.55
CA LEU A 241 0.99 -4.67 -5.76
C LEU A 241 0.63 -3.25 -6.18
N VAL A 242 1.24 -2.25 -5.53
CA VAL A 242 1.16 -0.85 -5.93
C VAL A 242 2.58 -0.37 -6.18
N VAL A 243 2.76 0.40 -7.24
CA VAL A 243 4.04 0.96 -7.69
C VAL A 243 3.89 2.43 -8.05
N ASN A 244 5.01 3.14 -8.23
CA ASN A 244 4.95 4.45 -8.87
C ASN A 244 4.51 4.31 -10.33
N ALA A 245 3.74 5.27 -10.85
CA ALA A 245 3.24 5.24 -12.22
C ALA A 245 4.35 5.06 -13.28
N LYS A 246 5.53 5.62 -13.05
CA LYS A 246 6.70 5.47 -13.94
C LYS A 246 7.17 4.01 -14.08
N ASP A 247 6.90 3.18 -13.08
CA ASP A 247 7.38 1.80 -12.99
C ASP A 247 6.36 0.77 -13.49
N MET A 248 5.12 1.19 -13.80
CA MET A 248 4.01 0.31 -14.21
C MET A 248 4.33 -0.63 -15.38
N ASN A 249 5.18 -0.18 -16.32
CA ASN A 249 5.50 -0.93 -17.53
C ASN A 249 6.84 -1.67 -17.45
N THR A 250 7.51 -1.62 -16.31
CA THR A 250 8.80 -2.30 -16.10
C THR A 250 8.64 -3.81 -16.13
N GLN A 251 9.73 -4.51 -16.46
CA GLN A 251 9.72 -5.96 -16.58
C GLN A 251 9.43 -6.65 -15.24
N TRP A 252 10.01 -6.15 -14.14
CA TRP A 252 9.79 -6.71 -12.81
C TRP A 252 8.32 -6.61 -12.36
N VAL A 253 7.59 -5.55 -12.73
CA VAL A 253 6.15 -5.45 -12.44
C VAL A 253 5.38 -6.50 -13.20
N LYS A 254 5.67 -6.68 -14.50
CA LYS A 254 5.02 -7.73 -15.31
C LYS A 254 5.28 -9.12 -14.75
N ASP A 255 6.50 -9.38 -14.32
CA ASP A 255 6.89 -10.66 -13.74
C ASP A 255 6.27 -10.87 -12.35
N ALA A 256 6.17 -9.82 -11.52
CA ALA A 256 5.44 -9.85 -10.27
C ALA A 256 3.96 -10.20 -10.49
N MET A 257 3.32 -9.59 -11.49
CA MET A 257 1.94 -9.90 -11.84
C MET A 257 1.78 -11.37 -12.29
N LYS A 258 2.72 -11.92 -13.08
CA LYS A 258 2.71 -13.35 -13.43
C LYS A 258 2.82 -14.24 -12.20
N VAL A 259 3.70 -13.91 -11.26
CA VAL A 259 3.86 -14.67 -10.00
C VAL A 259 2.54 -14.70 -9.22
N THR A 260 1.86 -13.55 -9.06
CA THR A 260 0.59 -13.50 -8.33
C THR A 260 -0.54 -14.31 -8.98
N GLN A 261 -0.41 -14.63 -10.28
CA GLN A 261 -1.37 -15.44 -11.02
C GLN A 261 -1.01 -16.94 -11.07
N SER A 262 0.18 -17.31 -10.61
CA SER A 262 0.63 -18.71 -10.59
C SER A 262 -0.23 -19.57 -9.65
N ASP A 263 -0.39 -20.86 -9.98
CA ASP A 263 -1.12 -21.79 -9.12
C ASP A 263 -0.45 -21.96 -7.76
N GLU A 264 0.88 -21.90 -7.71
CA GLU A 264 1.63 -21.98 -6.47
C GLU A 264 1.28 -20.83 -5.52
N PHE A 265 1.36 -19.58 -5.99
CA PHE A 265 1.00 -18.40 -5.19
C PHE A 265 -0.46 -18.50 -4.72
N ARG A 266 -1.38 -18.85 -5.62
CA ARG A 266 -2.81 -18.94 -5.30
C ARG A 266 -3.10 -20.03 -4.27
N ASN A 267 -2.43 -21.18 -4.36
CA ASN A 267 -2.56 -22.27 -3.38
C ASN A 267 -2.04 -21.87 -2.01
N LYS A 268 -0.86 -21.24 -1.94
CA LYS A 268 -0.28 -20.70 -0.69
C LYS A 268 -1.22 -19.67 -0.06
N PHE A 269 -1.72 -18.73 -0.88
CA PHE A 269 -2.67 -17.71 -0.46
C PHE A 269 -3.95 -18.30 0.13
N ASN A 270 -4.63 -19.17 -0.61
CA ASN A 270 -5.91 -19.74 -0.17
C ASN A 270 -5.73 -20.58 1.11
N LYS A 271 -4.66 -21.38 1.18
CA LYS A 271 -4.34 -22.18 2.37
C LYS A 271 -4.07 -21.30 3.59
N HIS A 272 -3.30 -20.23 3.44
CA HIS A 272 -2.89 -19.39 4.55
C HIS A 272 -4.03 -18.49 5.08
N PHE A 273 -4.78 -17.86 4.17
CA PHE A 273 -5.84 -16.92 4.55
C PHE A 273 -7.19 -17.59 4.79
N ASN A 274 -7.40 -18.82 4.33
CA ASN A 274 -8.62 -19.60 4.60
C ASN A 274 -9.91 -18.78 4.41
N GLY A 275 -9.99 -18.05 3.29
CA GLY A 275 -11.15 -17.22 2.93
C GLY A 275 -11.27 -15.86 3.63
N THR A 276 -10.37 -15.48 4.54
CA THR A 276 -10.41 -14.13 5.15
C THR A 276 -9.94 -13.03 4.18
N TYR A 277 -9.06 -13.39 3.26
CA TYR A 277 -8.79 -12.65 2.02
C TYR A 277 -9.14 -13.56 0.84
N ILE A 278 -9.58 -12.95 -0.26
CA ILE A 278 -10.15 -13.68 -1.39
C ILE A 278 -9.50 -13.17 -2.67
N LEU A 279 -8.88 -14.08 -3.43
CA LEU A 279 -8.30 -13.77 -4.74
C LEU A 279 -9.41 -13.42 -5.74
N TYR A 280 -9.12 -12.50 -6.65
CA TYR A 280 -9.93 -12.39 -7.86
C TYR A 280 -9.72 -13.64 -8.75
N ASN A 281 -10.71 -13.89 -9.60
CA ASN A 281 -10.64 -14.98 -10.58
C ASN A 281 -9.50 -14.72 -11.58
N LYS A 282 -8.92 -15.80 -12.13
CA LYS A 282 -8.01 -15.68 -13.27
C LYS A 282 -8.79 -15.05 -14.43
N GLN A 283 -8.16 -14.10 -15.12
CA GLN A 283 -8.61 -13.61 -16.41
C GLN A 283 -8.12 -14.54 -17.52
#